data_AF-A0A6F9AY81-F1
#
_entry.id   AF-A0A6F9AY81-F1
#
_cell.length_a   1.000
_cell.length_b   1.000
_cell.length_c   1.000
_cell.angle_alpha   90.00
_cell.angle_beta   90.00
_cell.angle_gamma   90.00
#
_symmetry.space_group_name_H-M   'P 1'
#
loop_
_entity.id
_entity.type
_entity.pdbx_description
1 polymer ?
#
loop_
_entity_poly.entity_id
_entity_poly.type
_entity_poly.pdbx_seq_one_letter_code
_entity_poly.pdbx_strand_id
1 'polypeptide(L)'
;MATASVVQYGRRSGSSKKMQAVEEKNEARQPPDLRQVTVLPKVEWLRIQRSLNQGNKYNESLKEASKQREAMHLRSKEVVKFWSNTIAGQRQQKLEAKKIREELEEEERKQMDIEEAKYQAQKRKEAIEKAKTQQYYETDRSALLLTEVLKEREAQIELKQRKQDTSKDVDKKIMAISKRREEEALQKEQQKALQRKLDSQATAEDLKQQAKEHEMDREREKLEDKKEAEELQRLKDMFLWEQGMQEQKKEEQKRNIMTAHMEHLSNRDIIRAIEAQKQEMEEERRGLFANAKQKMVKLRKDKEEELFREVQMHRERIMNKLAAQQQEQTDNEELIAKAIAQRDARQAQQQKEKDDKRMAMLDSIASHREAMKQEQEQKEREHHEKALDMLYAKKEADRIFIEKQHLKAQKMKEDGRTLQDVYIHQMAEKRAKEQHIRKQQQDFETKNAELIAVEEKQFQQYAKNVIDTATEAKRNTYPLRKAAREGIGGGLGPIFGGVRPSYLVQDNTGVQMPNYVGSRSQDVKELNETCDIQHSKKRLGFT
;
A
#
# COMPACT_ATOMS: atom_id res chain seq x y z
N MET A 1 100.65 -16.61 59.40
CA MET A 1 100.03 -17.36 60.52
C MET A 1 99.49 -18.66 59.95
N ALA A 2 99.65 -19.84 60.55
CA ALA A 2 100.48 -20.23 61.70
C ALA A 2 101.09 -21.62 61.42
N THR A 3 102.04 -22.07 62.25
CA THR A 3 102.84 -23.28 62.04
C THR A 3 102.51 -24.40 63.04
N ALA A 4 103.10 -25.59 62.79
CA ALA A 4 103.32 -26.69 63.74
C ALA A 4 102.11 -27.55 64.17
N SER A 5 102.27 -28.76 64.77
CA SER A 5 103.25 -29.85 64.57
C SER A 5 102.81 -31.09 65.40
N VAL A 6 103.76 -31.90 65.89
CA VAL A 6 103.67 -32.95 66.94
C VAL A 6 103.16 -34.35 66.56
N VAL A 7 104.10 -35.30 66.65
CA VAL A 7 103.88 -36.75 66.88
C VAL A 7 103.96 -37.02 68.38
N GLN A 8 103.14 -37.93 68.94
CA GLN A 8 103.46 -38.57 70.23
C GLN A 8 102.83 -39.98 70.41
N TYR A 9 103.19 -40.67 71.51
CA TYR A 9 103.36 -42.13 71.56
C TYR A 9 102.70 -42.83 72.78
N GLY A 10 102.22 -44.07 72.56
CA GLY A 10 102.19 -45.15 73.57
C GLY A 10 101.07 -45.10 74.63
N ARG A 11 101.08 -45.96 75.68
CA ARG A 11 101.96 -47.12 75.97
C ARG A 11 101.36 -47.99 77.10
N ARG A 12 101.43 -49.34 76.98
CA ARG A 12 101.57 -50.38 78.05
C ARG A 12 101.48 -51.77 77.38
N SER A 13 102.39 -52.75 77.47
CA SER A 13 103.44 -53.17 78.43
C SER A 13 102.97 -54.12 79.54
N GLY A 14 103.24 -55.42 79.36
CA GLY A 14 103.32 -56.45 80.40
C GLY A 14 104.59 -57.28 80.16
N SER A 15 105.26 -57.75 81.22
CA SER A 15 106.61 -58.34 81.12
C SER A 15 106.93 -59.31 82.25
N SER A 16 107.53 -60.46 81.92
CA SER A 16 108.49 -61.26 82.70
C SER A 16 108.73 -62.61 81.98
N LYS A 17 109.80 -63.37 82.22
CA LYS A 17 110.88 -63.26 83.22
C LYS A 17 112.23 -63.68 82.62
N LYS A 18 113.34 -63.24 83.22
CA LYS A 18 114.73 -63.55 82.80
C LYS A 18 115.16 -64.96 83.22
N MET A 19 116.06 -65.56 82.44
CA MET A 19 117.40 -66.00 82.86
C MET A 19 118.29 -65.90 81.60
N GLN A 20 119.36 -65.09 81.52
CA GLN A 20 120.59 -65.00 82.33
C GLN A 20 121.60 -66.11 81.96
N ALA A 21 122.87 -65.73 81.83
CA ALA A 21 123.87 -66.45 81.02
C ALA A 21 125.00 -67.09 81.85
N VAL A 22 125.64 -68.06 81.22
CA VAL A 22 127.00 -68.58 81.47
C VAL A 22 127.56 -68.71 80.05
N GLU A 23 128.31 -67.75 79.49
CA GLU A 23 129.69 -67.39 79.83
C GLU A 23 130.59 -68.62 80.07
N GLU A 24 131.28 -69.04 79.01
CA GLU A 24 132.66 -69.49 79.18
C GLU A 24 133.51 -68.88 78.05
N LYS A 25 134.44 -68.01 78.46
CA LYS A 25 135.55 -67.53 77.64
C LYS A 25 136.74 -68.48 77.82
N ASN A 26 137.73 -68.32 76.95
CA ASN A 26 139.18 -68.49 77.15
C ASN A 26 139.78 -69.38 76.03
N GLU A 27 140.45 -68.78 75.05
CA GLU A 27 141.86 -68.30 75.07
C GLU A 27 142.80 -69.35 74.47
N ALA A 28 143.95 -68.89 73.96
CA ALA A 28 144.70 -69.62 72.95
C ALA A 28 145.65 -70.69 73.52
N ARG A 29 145.92 -71.72 72.72
CA ARG A 29 147.08 -72.61 72.88
C ARG A 29 147.77 -72.86 71.54
N GLN A 30 148.97 -72.32 71.38
CA GLN A 30 150.04 -73.04 70.68
C GLN A 30 150.88 -73.82 71.73
N PRO A 31 152.00 -74.48 71.37
CA PRO A 31 152.10 -75.92 71.53
C PRO A 31 152.80 -76.37 72.83
N PRO A 32 152.44 -77.54 73.37
CA PRO A 32 153.38 -78.46 74.02
C PRO A 32 153.99 -79.44 73.00
N ASP A 33 155.18 -79.96 73.29
CA ASP A 33 156.00 -80.79 72.40
C ASP A 33 155.95 -82.30 72.76
N LEU A 34 156.58 -83.14 71.92
CA LEU A 34 157.01 -84.53 72.14
C LEU A 34 155.94 -85.65 72.17
N ARG A 35 155.69 -86.20 70.96
CA ARG A 35 155.50 -87.63 70.64
C ARG A 35 154.71 -88.51 71.65
N GLN A 36 153.41 -88.72 71.41
CA GLN A 36 152.69 -89.98 71.72
C GLN A 36 151.34 -90.08 71.00
N VAL A 37 150.85 -91.30 70.75
CA VAL A 37 149.56 -91.60 70.09
C VAL A 37 148.91 -92.80 70.78
N THR A 38 147.60 -92.72 71.05
CA THR A 38 146.79 -93.80 71.65
C THR A 38 145.43 -93.87 70.96
N VAL A 39 144.88 -95.08 70.74
CA VAL A 39 143.67 -95.32 69.93
C VAL A 39 142.55 -95.95 70.78
N LEU A 40 141.30 -95.52 70.57
CA LEU A 40 140.10 -96.02 71.28
C LEU A 40 139.32 -97.09 70.49
N PRO A 41 138.69 -98.10 71.14
CA PRO A 41 138.01 -99.20 70.43
C PRO A 41 136.57 -98.89 70.00
N LYS A 42 136.14 -99.51 68.89
CA LYS A 42 134.84 -99.34 68.22
C LYS A 42 133.58 -99.66 69.05
N VAL A 43 133.71 -100.40 70.16
CA VAL A 43 132.56 -100.97 70.89
C VAL A 43 131.81 -99.91 71.72
N GLU A 44 132.54 -99.00 72.41
CA GLU A 44 131.93 -97.94 73.23
C GLU A 44 131.09 -96.96 72.38
N TRP A 45 131.55 -96.65 71.17
CA TRP A 45 130.86 -95.73 70.25
C TRP A 45 129.43 -96.17 69.91
N LEU A 46 129.23 -97.47 69.64
CA LEU A 46 127.92 -98.03 69.28
C LEU A 46 126.93 -98.06 70.46
N ARG A 47 127.44 -98.10 71.70
CA ARG A 47 126.61 -98.08 72.91
C ARG A 47 125.98 -96.70 73.13
N ILE A 48 126.80 -95.65 73.04
CA ILE A 48 126.37 -94.24 73.18
C ILE A 48 125.32 -93.89 72.11
N GLN A 49 125.47 -94.41 70.88
CA GLN A 49 124.54 -94.14 69.79
C GLN A 49 123.12 -94.71 70.03
N ARG A 50 122.96 -95.80 70.80
CA ARG A 50 121.66 -96.44 71.01
C ARG A 50 120.79 -95.76 72.06
N SER A 51 121.37 -95.30 73.17
CA SER A 51 120.62 -94.61 74.23
C SER A 51 120.04 -93.27 73.76
N LEU A 52 120.75 -92.54 72.89
CA LEU A 52 120.27 -91.29 72.29
C LEU A 52 119.01 -91.46 71.41
N ASN A 53 118.82 -92.63 70.79
CA ASN A 53 117.76 -92.82 69.79
C ASN A 53 116.38 -93.17 70.39
N GLN A 54 116.31 -93.58 71.66
CA GLN A 54 115.07 -94.12 72.23
C GLN A 54 114.05 -93.02 72.58
N GLY A 55 114.51 -91.80 72.90
CA GLY A 55 113.65 -90.62 73.10
C GLY A 55 113.09 -90.00 71.81
N ASN A 56 113.63 -90.34 70.63
CA ASN A 56 113.23 -89.71 69.37
C ASN A 56 111.86 -90.19 68.87
N LYS A 57 111.57 -91.49 68.98
CA LYS A 57 110.34 -92.10 68.43
C LYS A 57 109.03 -91.54 69.01
N TYR A 58 109.00 -91.21 70.30
CA TYR A 58 107.82 -90.62 70.93
C TYR A 58 107.59 -89.17 70.44
N ASN A 59 108.68 -88.42 70.26
CA ASN A 59 108.64 -87.06 69.71
C ASN A 59 108.27 -87.04 68.22
N GLU A 60 108.54 -88.10 67.47
CA GLU A 60 108.12 -88.25 66.06
C GLU A 60 106.61 -88.43 65.95
N SER A 61 106.01 -89.35 66.72
CA SER A 61 104.56 -89.57 66.69
C SER A 61 103.75 -88.32 67.14
N LEU A 62 104.26 -87.56 68.12
CA LEU A 62 103.67 -86.26 68.50
C LEU A 62 103.73 -85.22 67.36
N LYS A 63 104.82 -85.18 66.58
CA LYS A 63 104.94 -84.32 65.40
C LYS A 63 103.97 -84.74 64.29
N GLU A 64 103.75 -86.04 64.09
CA GLU A 64 102.76 -86.54 63.12
C GLU A 64 101.33 -86.20 63.53
N ALA A 65 100.98 -86.34 64.81
CA ALA A 65 99.69 -85.92 65.35
C ALA A 65 99.48 -84.38 65.34
N SER A 66 100.55 -83.59 65.26
CA SER A 66 100.48 -82.15 64.97
C SER A 66 100.21 -81.91 63.49
N LYS A 67 101.03 -82.48 62.59
CA LYS A 67 100.87 -82.38 61.12
C LYS A 67 99.47 -82.80 60.65
N GLN A 68 98.89 -83.87 61.22
CA GLN A 68 97.53 -84.30 60.89
C GLN A 68 96.47 -83.28 61.33
N ARG A 69 96.60 -82.69 62.53
CA ARG A 69 95.70 -81.62 62.99
C ARG A 69 95.86 -80.33 62.17
N GLU A 70 97.08 -79.98 61.79
CA GLU A 70 97.38 -78.87 60.89
C GLU A 70 96.77 -79.08 59.50
N ALA A 71 96.91 -80.27 58.92
CA ALA A 71 96.29 -80.63 57.64
C ALA A 71 94.76 -80.61 57.69
N MET A 72 94.14 -81.10 58.78
CA MET A 72 92.69 -81.03 58.99
C MET A 72 92.21 -79.58 59.16
N HIS A 73 92.96 -78.74 59.88
CA HIS A 73 92.69 -77.32 60.06
C HIS A 73 92.86 -76.51 58.76
N LEU A 74 93.81 -76.87 57.89
CA LEU A 74 93.95 -76.29 56.55
C LEU A 74 92.74 -76.65 55.67
N ARG A 75 92.36 -77.95 55.60
CA ARG A 75 91.16 -78.40 54.88
C ARG A 75 89.89 -77.71 55.39
N SER A 76 89.74 -77.56 56.71
CA SER A 76 88.62 -76.84 57.32
C SER A 76 88.59 -75.37 56.91
N LYS A 77 89.75 -74.68 56.92
CA LYS A 77 89.88 -73.31 56.41
C LYS A 77 89.55 -73.19 54.94
N GLU A 78 89.87 -74.19 54.12
CA GLU A 78 89.52 -74.20 52.70
C GLU A 78 88.03 -74.35 52.48
N VAL A 79 87.36 -75.28 53.16
CA VAL A 79 85.88 -75.41 53.13
C VAL A 79 85.20 -74.10 53.59
N VAL A 80 85.69 -73.47 54.66
CA VAL A 80 85.12 -72.21 55.17
C VAL A 80 85.27 -71.03 54.21
N LYS A 81 86.31 -70.98 53.36
CA LYS A 81 86.45 -69.93 52.32
C LYS A 81 85.27 -69.93 51.33
N PHE A 82 84.73 -71.11 51.02
CA PHE A 82 83.62 -71.27 50.07
C PHE A 82 82.24 -71.16 50.74
N TRP A 83 82.18 -70.96 52.05
CA TRP A 83 80.92 -70.93 52.79
C TRP A 83 80.37 -69.49 52.89
N SER A 84 79.45 -69.16 51.97
CA SER A 84 78.84 -67.83 51.79
C SER A 84 78.29 -67.19 53.07
N ASN A 85 77.76 -67.99 54.00
CA ASN A 85 77.17 -67.52 55.26
C ASN A 85 78.21 -67.10 56.33
N THR A 86 79.50 -67.15 56.03
CA THR A 86 80.56 -66.64 56.92
C THR A 86 80.55 -65.12 56.99
N ILE A 87 80.80 -64.52 58.16
CA ILE A 87 80.82 -63.04 58.36
C ILE A 87 81.78 -62.33 57.38
N ALA A 88 82.88 -62.98 56.99
CA ALA A 88 83.79 -62.47 55.97
C ALA A 88 83.16 -62.44 54.57
N GLY A 89 82.52 -63.54 54.15
CA GLY A 89 81.81 -63.65 52.87
C GLY A 89 80.65 -62.66 52.75
N GLN A 90 79.83 -62.51 53.80
CA GLN A 90 78.77 -61.50 53.84
C GLN A 90 79.31 -60.05 53.75
N ARG A 91 80.53 -59.79 54.24
CA ARG A 91 81.19 -58.48 54.05
C ARG A 91 81.72 -58.29 52.64
N GLN A 92 82.28 -59.33 52.01
CA GLN A 92 82.72 -59.30 50.61
C GLN A 92 81.52 -59.06 49.68
N GLN A 93 80.44 -59.84 49.82
CA GLN A 93 79.20 -59.65 49.06
C GLN A 93 78.60 -58.25 49.23
N LYS A 94 78.66 -57.65 50.43
CA LYS A 94 78.21 -56.26 50.65
C LYS A 94 79.12 -55.22 50.00
N LEU A 95 80.42 -55.47 49.88
CA LEU A 95 81.35 -54.59 49.17
C LEU A 95 81.20 -54.75 47.64
N GLU A 96 80.99 -55.97 47.15
CA GLU A 96 80.73 -56.28 45.74
C GLU A 96 79.38 -55.68 45.30
N ALA A 97 78.30 -55.89 46.07
CA ALA A 97 77.01 -55.26 45.80
C ALA A 97 77.05 -53.73 45.88
N LYS A 98 77.91 -53.16 46.75
CA LYS A 98 78.13 -51.70 46.78
C LYS A 98 78.88 -51.21 45.54
N LYS A 99 79.92 -51.92 45.07
CA LYS A 99 80.62 -51.61 43.81
C LYS A 99 79.68 -51.69 42.61
N ILE A 100 78.94 -52.78 42.46
CA ILE A 100 77.96 -52.97 41.37
C ILE A 100 76.93 -51.83 41.38
N ARG A 101 76.49 -51.40 42.56
CA ARG A 101 75.61 -50.24 42.69
C ARG A 101 76.28 -48.92 42.31
N GLU A 102 77.53 -48.68 42.71
CA GLU A 102 78.28 -47.47 42.32
C GLU A 102 78.62 -47.44 40.82
N GLU A 103 78.89 -48.60 40.23
CA GLU A 103 79.08 -48.80 38.79
C GLU A 103 77.78 -48.52 38.01
N LEU A 104 76.62 -49.03 38.48
CA LEU A 104 75.30 -48.71 37.91
C LEU A 104 74.92 -47.23 38.08
N GLU A 105 75.11 -46.63 39.26
CA GLU A 105 74.86 -45.20 39.51
C GLU A 105 75.80 -44.27 38.70
N GLU A 106 76.96 -44.77 38.25
CA GLU A 106 77.78 -44.10 37.24
C GLU A 106 77.30 -44.33 35.81
N GLU A 107 76.85 -45.53 35.45
CA GLU A 107 76.29 -45.81 34.12
C GLU A 107 74.99 -45.04 33.85
N GLU A 108 74.10 -44.94 34.85
CA GLU A 108 72.90 -44.09 34.79
C GLU A 108 73.26 -42.61 34.57
N ARG A 109 74.29 -42.09 35.25
CA ARG A 109 74.76 -40.71 35.01
C ARG A 109 75.37 -40.54 33.62
N LYS A 110 76.18 -41.49 33.13
CA LYS A 110 76.72 -41.48 31.77
C LYS A 110 75.58 -41.54 30.72
N GLN A 111 74.49 -42.25 30.99
CA GLN A 111 73.30 -42.26 30.13
C GLN A 111 72.59 -40.90 30.14
N MET A 112 72.37 -40.28 31.32
CA MET A 112 71.78 -38.94 31.42
C MET A 112 72.63 -37.87 30.70
N ASP A 113 73.96 -37.89 30.84
CA ASP A 113 74.87 -36.99 30.12
C ASP A 113 74.73 -37.15 28.59
N ILE A 114 74.62 -38.40 28.12
CA ILE A 114 74.41 -38.72 26.70
C ILE A 114 73.02 -38.28 26.21
N GLU A 115 71.98 -38.37 27.04
CA GLU A 115 70.63 -37.94 26.70
C GLU A 115 70.46 -36.42 26.70
N GLU A 116 71.04 -35.71 27.68
CA GLU A 116 71.09 -34.25 27.62
C GLU A 116 71.91 -33.79 26.41
N ALA A 117 73.07 -34.40 26.12
CA ALA A 117 73.83 -34.07 24.91
C ALA A 117 73.04 -34.27 23.61
N LYS A 118 72.22 -35.34 23.51
CA LYS A 118 71.28 -35.55 22.39
C LYS A 118 70.22 -34.46 22.33
N TYR A 119 69.61 -34.09 23.46
CA TYR A 119 68.55 -33.08 23.55
C TYR A 119 69.04 -31.67 23.22
N GLN A 120 70.21 -31.28 23.73
CA GLN A 120 70.87 -30.01 23.39
C GLN A 120 71.25 -29.98 21.90
N ALA A 121 71.70 -31.10 21.34
CA ALA A 121 71.96 -31.22 19.90
C ALA A 121 70.69 -31.17 19.04
N GLN A 122 69.56 -31.72 19.51
CA GLN A 122 68.24 -31.57 18.88
C GLN A 122 67.78 -30.11 18.88
N LYS A 123 67.77 -29.43 20.02
CA LYS A 123 67.45 -27.99 20.10
C LYS A 123 68.35 -27.14 19.22
N ARG A 124 69.65 -27.45 19.14
CA ARG A 124 70.56 -26.76 18.23
C ARG A 124 70.21 -27.00 16.76
N LYS A 125 69.81 -28.22 16.37
CA LYS A 125 69.30 -28.51 15.02
C LYS A 125 67.99 -27.77 14.73
N GLU A 126 67.02 -27.81 15.65
CA GLU A 126 65.74 -27.10 15.51
C GLU A 126 65.93 -25.58 15.34
N ALA A 127 66.84 -24.98 16.13
CA ALA A 127 67.19 -23.56 15.99
C ALA A 127 67.85 -23.26 14.64
N ILE A 128 68.71 -24.16 14.14
CA ILE A 128 69.35 -24.03 12.81
C ILE A 128 68.33 -24.19 11.67
N GLU A 129 67.44 -25.18 11.72
CA GLU A 129 66.39 -25.35 10.71
C GLU A 129 65.39 -24.19 10.75
N LYS A 130 65.03 -23.68 11.94
CA LYS A 130 64.21 -22.48 12.06
C LYS A 130 64.91 -21.27 11.42
N ALA A 131 66.19 -21.04 11.71
CA ALA A 131 66.96 -19.97 11.07
C ALA A 131 67.05 -20.13 9.55
N LYS A 132 67.27 -21.35 9.03
CA LYS A 132 67.24 -21.64 7.58
C LYS A 132 65.87 -21.34 6.96
N THR A 133 64.77 -21.73 7.60
CA THR A 133 63.42 -21.41 7.08
C THR A 133 63.17 -19.90 7.08
N GLN A 134 63.60 -19.18 8.11
CA GLN A 134 63.53 -17.72 8.14
C GLN A 134 64.33 -17.09 6.98
N GLN A 135 65.60 -17.49 6.79
CA GLN A 135 66.43 -17.04 5.65
C GLN A 135 65.82 -17.41 4.29
N TYR A 136 65.16 -18.56 4.17
CA TYR A 136 64.45 -18.99 2.96
C TYR A 136 63.22 -18.11 2.67
N TYR A 137 62.50 -17.66 3.70
CA TYR A 137 61.38 -16.71 3.54
C TYR A 137 61.86 -15.26 3.35
N GLU A 138 63.03 -14.88 3.89
CA GLU A 138 63.73 -13.62 3.60
C GLU A 138 64.29 -13.57 2.16
N THR A 139 64.45 -14.74 1.51
CA THR A 139 64.87 -14.82 0.11
C THR A 139 63.67 -14.56 -0.81
N ASP A 140 63.48 -13.31 -1.20
CA ASP A 140 62.31 -12.81 -1.93
C ASP A 140 61.90 -13.68 -3.15
N ARG A 141 60.75 -14.37 -3.03
CA ARG A 141 60.13 -15.17 -4.11
C ARG A 141 58.86 -14.51 -4.64
N SER A 142 58.97 -13.23 -5.00
CA SER A 142 57.91 -12.41 -5.58
C SER A 142 57.15 -13.07 -6.74
N ALA A 143 57.80 -13.95 -7.50
CA ALA A 143 57.18 -14.74 -8.56
C ALA A 143 56.04 -15.67 -8.08
N LEU A 144 56.11 -16.23 -6.86
CA LEU A 144 55.05 -17.09 -6.33
C LEU A 144 53.78 -16.28 -6.04
N LEU A 145 53.94 -15.16 -5.33
CA LEU A 145 52.84 -14.20 -5.08
C LEU A 145 52.23 -13.69 -6.38
N LEU A 146 53.05 -13.44 -7.41
CA LEU A 146 52.56 -13.06 -8.74
C LEU A 146 51.70 -14.17 -9.38
N THR A 147 52.07 -15.45 -9.26
CA THR A 147 51.23 -16.55 -9.78
C THR A 147 49.90 -16.68 -9.04
N GLU A 148 49.86 -16.40 -7.74
CA GLU A 148 48.60 -16.38 -6.97
C GLU A 148 47.71 -15.21 -7.38
N VAL A 149 48.27 -14.00 -7.50
CA VAL A 149 47.57 -12.79 -7.98
C VAL A 149 47.06 -12.94 -9.42
N LEU A 150 47.79 -13.63 -10.30
CA LEU A 150 47.33 -13.93 -11.66
C LEU A 150 46.13 -14.88 -11.64
N LYS A 151 46.18 -15.95 -10.85
CA LYS A 151 45.07 -16.92 -10.66
C LYS A 151 43.83 -16.25 -10.06
N GLU A 152 43.99 -15.34 -9.09
CA GLU A 152 42.88 -14.53 -8.57
C GLU A 152 42.29 -13.63 -9.65
N ARG A 153 43.14 -13.01 -10.48
CA ARG A 153 42.70 -12.12 -11.57
C ARG A 153 41.94 -12.89 -12.66
N GLU A 154 42.35 -14.11 -12.99
CA GLU A 154 41.62 -15.01 -13.89
C GLU A 154 40.23 -15.34 -13.33
N ALA A 155 40.15 -15.71 -12.03
CA ALA A 155 38.87 -15.95 -11.36
C ALA A 155 37.97 -14.69 -11.31
N GLN A 156 38.54 -13.50 -11.14
CA GLN A 156 37.80 -12.23 -11.23
C GLN A 156 37.29 -11.93 -12.65
N ILE A 157 38.06 -12.27 -13.69
CA ILE A 157 37.65 -12.14 -15.10
C ILE A 157 36.50 -13.11 -15.39
N GLU A 158 36.59 -14.37 -14.96
CA GLU A 158 35.51 -15.35 -15.14
C GLU A 158 34.23 -14.93 -14.39
N LEU A 159 34.34 -14.48 -13.15
CA LEU A 159 33.23 -13.93 -12.37
C LEU A 159 32.56 -12.75 -13.10
N LYS A 160 33.36 -11.88 -13.74
CA LYS A 160 32.87 -10.73 -14.50
C LYS A 160 32.16 -11.16 -15.78
N GLN A 161 32.68 -12.15 -16.51
CA GLN A 161 32.03 -12.73 -17.68
C GLN A 161 30.68 -13.37 -17.32
N ARG A 162 30.68 -14.28 -16.33
CA ARG A 162 29.46 -14.92 -15.80
C ARG A 162 28.39 -13.88 -15.41
N LYS A 163 28.78 -12.79 -14.73
CA LYS A 163 27.88 -11.67 -14.41
C LYS A 163 27.31 -10.99 -15.67
N GLN A 164 28.16 -10.67 -16.66
CA GLN A 164 27.71 -10.07 -17.93
C GLN A 164 26.76 -10.99 -18.72
N ASP A 165 26.97 -12.30 -18.70
CA ASP A 165 26.08 -13.24 -19.38
C ASP A 165 24.73 -13.38 -18.66
N THR A 166 24.73 -13.40 -17.32
CA THR A 166 23.48 -13.33 -16.55
C THR A 166 22.71 -12.02 -16.76
N SER A 167 23.38 -10.88 -16.94
CA SER A 167 22.68 -9.62 -17.26
C SER A 167 22.11 -9.65 -18.67
N LYS A 168 22.88 -10.08 -19.68
CA LYS A 168 22.37 -10.27 -21.06
C LYS A 168 21.13 -11.16 -21.11
N ASP A 169 21.07 -12.21 -20.29
CA ASP A 169 19.91 -13.12 -20.24
C ASP A 169 18.70 -12.54 -19.49
N VAL A 170 18.91 -11.62 -18.54
CA VAL A 170 17.84 -10.80 -17.96
C VAL A 170 17.35 -9.78 -18.99
N ASP A 171 18.25 -9.10 -19.70
CA ASP A 171 17.93 -8.12 -20.74
C ASP A 171 17.13 -8.76 -21.89
N LYS A 172 17.53 -9.94 -22.36
CA LYS A 172 16.77 -10.75 -23.34
C LYS A 172 15.34 -11.04 -22.86
N LYS A 173 15.15 -11.41 -21.58
CA LYS A 173 13.83 -11.68 -21.00
C LYS A 173 12.98 -10.41 -20.91
N ILE A 174 13.57 -9.27 -20.52
CA ILE A 174 12.89 -7.97 -20.51
C ILE A 174 12.45 -7.59 -21.93
N MET A 175 13.35 -7.71 -22.93
CA MET A 175 13.03 -7.42 -24.32
C MET A 175 11.95 -8.35 -24.90
N ALA A 176 11.93 -9.64 -24.52
CA ALA A 176 10.85 -10.55 -24.89
C ALA A 176 9.50 -10.18 -24.26
N ILE A 177 9.49 -9.72 -23.00
CA ILE A 177 8.28 -9.22 -22.33
C ILE A 177 7.79 -7.92 -22.98
N SER A 178 8.68 -7.00 -23.38
CA SER A 178 8.31 -5.77 -24.10
C SER A 178 7.70 -6.09 -25.47
N LYS A 179 8.36 -6.92 -26.29
CA LYS A 179 7.82 -7.35 -27.59
C LYS A 179 6.44 -8.00 -27.47
N ARG A 180 6.26 -8.90 -26.50
CA ARG A 180 4.95 -9.50 -26.24
C ARG A 180 3.89 -8.47 -25.85
N ARG A 181 4.23 -7.43 -25.08
CA ARG A 181 3.31 -6.33 -24.75
C ARG A 181 2.98 -5.46 -25.96
N GLU A 182 3.95 -5.24 -26.84
CA GLU A 182 3.75 -4.53 -28.13
C GLU A 182 2.82 -5.34 -29.05
N GLU A 183 3.04 -6.66 -29.17
CA GLU A 183 2.17 -7.60 -29.89
C GLU A 183 0.74 -7.63 -29.32
N GLU A 184 0.60 -7.76 -27.99
CA GLU A 184 -0.71 -7.72 -27.31
C GLU A 184 -1.41 -6.35 -27.42
N ALA A 185 -0.66 -5.25 -27.57
CA ALA A 185 -1.21 -3.92 -27.82
C ALA A 185 -1.68 -3.76 -29.27
N LEU A 186 -0.85 -4.19 -30.24
CA LEU A 186 -1.19 -4.20 -31.67
C LEU A 186 -2.43 -5.06 -31.95
N GLN A 187 -2.56 -6.23 -31.31
CA GLN A 187 -3.76 -7.06 -31.44
C GLN A 187 -5.02 -6.35 -30.90
N LYS A 188 -4.93 -5.66 -29.76
CA LYS A 188 -6.05 -4.87 -29.20
C LYS A 188 -6.41 -3.67 -30.07
N GLU A 189 -5.42 -3.01 -30.67
CA GLU A 189 -5.65 -1.92 -31.62
C GLU A 189 -6.30 -2.41 -32.91
N GLN A 190 -5.85 -3.55 -33.47
CA GLN A 190 -6.48 -4.20 -34.62
C GLN A 190 -7.93 -4.60 -34.33
N GLN A 191 -8.21 -5.24 -33.18
CA GLN A 191 -9.57 -5.57 -32.75
C GLN A 191 -10.45 -4.32 -32.62
N LYS A 192 -9.94 -3.25 -32.00
CA LYS A 192 -10.66 -1.98 -31.86
C LYS A 192 -10.87 -1.26 -33.19
N ALA A 193 -9.94 -1.40 -34.14
CA ALA A 193 -10.09 -0.89 -35.50
C ALA A 193 -11.11 -1.70 -36.32
N LEU A 194 -11.22 -3.01 -36.10
CA LEU A 194 -12.26 -3.86 -36.68
C LEU A 194 -13.64 -3.55 -36.10
N GLN A 195 -13.76 -3.40 -34.77
CA GLN A 195 -14.99 -2.95 -34.11
C GLN A 195 -15.46 -1.61 -34.71
N ARG A 196 -14.60 -0.58 -34.71
CA ARG A 196 -14.90 0.72 -35.33
C ARG A 196 -15.38 0.61 -36.78
N LYS A 197 -14.83 -0.30 -37.58
CA LYS A 197 -15.29 -0.53 -38.96
C LYS A 197 -16.68 -1.15 -39.02
N LEU A 198 -16.99 -2.11 -38.14
CA LEU A 198 -18.33 -2.70 -38.03
C LEU A 198 -19.34 -1.66 -37.53
N ASP A 199 -18.99 -0.86 -36.52
CA ASP A 199 -19.81 0.25 -36.00
C ASP A 199 -20.10 1.29 -37.11
N SER A 200 -19.08 1.64 -37.91
CA SER A 200 -19.22 2.52 -39.09
C SER A 200 -20.00 1.89 -40.25
N GLN A 201 -20.06 0.57 -40.35
CA GLN A 201 -20.88 -0.13 -41.34
C GLN A 201 -22.35 -0.17 -40.92
N ALA A 202 -22.63 -0.55 -39.67
CA ALA A 202 -23.98 -0.56 -39.10
C ALA A 202 -24.63 0.82 -39.17
N THR A 203 -23.95 1.86 -38.68
CA THR A 203 -24.44 3.25 -38.76
C THR A 203 -24.64 3.73 -40.21
N ALA A 204 -23.82 3.27 -41.16
CA ALA A 204 -24.00 3.56 -42.60
C ALA A 204 -25.11 2.72 -43.27
N GLU A 205 -25.61 1.67 -42.62
CA GLU A 205 -26.79 0.89 -43.04
C GLU A 205 -28.06 1.44 -42.39
N ASP A 206 -28.02 1.88 -41.14
CA ASP A 206 -29.10 2.61 -40.46
C ASP A 206 -29.44 3.91 -41.20
N LEU A 207 -28.42 4.71 -41.56
CA LEU A 207 -28.61 5.93 -42.36
C LEU A 207 -29.19 5.66 -43.76
N LYS A 208 -28.93 4.49 -44.36
CA LYS A 208 -29.57 4.08 -45.63
C LYS A 208 -31.01 3.63 -45.43
N GLN A 209 -31.36 3.09 -44.26
CA GLN A 209 -32.74 2.76 -43.93
C GLN A 209 -33.55 4.04 -43.71
N GLN A 210 -33.06 4.96 -42.87
CA GLN A 210 -33.67 6.28 -42.65
C GLN A 210 -33.83 7.10 -43.95
N ALA A 211 -32.84 7.05 -44.86
CA ALA A 211 -32.95 7.70 -46.16
C ALA A 211 -34.11 7.12 -47.00
N LYS A 212 -34.27 5.80 -47.02
CA LYS A 212 -35.38 5.13 -47.73
C LYS A 212 -36.72 5.40 -47.06
N GLU A 213 -36.79 5.43 -45.73
CA GLU A 213 -38.02 5.77 -45.01
C GLU A 213 -38.48 7.20 -45.38
N HIS A 214 -37.56 8.17 -45.36
CA HIS A 214 -37.84 9.53 -45.85
C HIS A 214 -38.17 9.60 -47.35
N GLU A 215 -37.64 8.72 -48.20
CA GLU A 215 -38.07 8.63 -49.60
C GLU A 215 -39.50 8.10 -49.73
N MET A 216 -39.85 7.02 -49.00
CA MET A 216 -41.20 6.47 -48.97
C MET A 216 -42.23 7.45 -48.40
N ASP A 217 -41.89 8.19 -47.35
CA ASP A 217 -42.79 9.21 -46.77
C ASP A 217 -43.00 10.39 -47.72
N ARG A 218 -41.95 10.85 -48.42
CA ARG A 218 -42.10 11.82 -49.52
C ARG A 218 -42.90 11.30 -50.70
N GLU A 219 -43.00 9.98 -50.88
CA GLU A 219 -43.92 9.40 -51.88
C GLU A 219 -45.36 9.33 -51.37
N ARG A 220 -45.57 9.13 -50.06
CA ARG A 220 -46.89 9.24 -49.42
C ARG A 220 -47.44 10.68 -49.49
N GLU A 221 -46.63 11.66 -49.09
CA GLU A 221 -46.95 13.10 -49.21
C GLU A 221 -47.43 13.43 -50.64
N LYS A 222 -46.63 13.08 -51.67
CA LYS A 222 -46.98 13.26 -53.09
C LYS A 222 -48.18 12.46 -53.59
N LEU A 223 -48.69 11.49 -52.83
CA LEU A 223 -49.92 10.76 -53.13
C LEU A 223 -51.12 11.36 -52.39
N GLU A 224 -50.89 12.03 -51.26
CA GLU A 224 -51.90 12.77 -50.51
C GLU A 224 -52.15 14.14 -51.17
N ASP A 225 -51.09 14.88 -51.53
CA ASP A 225 -51.14 16.08 -52.39
C ASP A 225 -52.02 15.89 -53.64
N LYS A 226 -51.93 14.71 -54.27
CA LYS A 226 -52.71 14.37 -55.48
C LYS A 226 -54.19 14.11 -55.18
N LYS A 227 -54.50 13.44 -54.07
CA LYS A 227 -55.89 13.23 -53.63
C LYS A 227 -56.53 14.56 -53.27
N GLU A 228 -55.82 15.40 -52.51
CA GLU A 228 -56.29 16.75 -52.17
C GLU A 228 -56.48 17.60 -53.43
N ALA A 229 -55.56 17.55 -54.40
CA ALA A 229 -55.72 18.24 -55.68
C ALA A 229 -56.93 17.73 -56.50
N GLU A 230 -57.19 16.42 -56.52
CA GLU A 230 -58.39 15.84 -57.15
C GLU A 230 -59.68 16.25 -56.41
N GLU A 231 -59.68 16.26 -55.08
CA GLU A 231 -60.84 16.65 -54.27
C GLU A 231 -61.12 18.15 -54.39
N LEU A 232 -60.09 18.99 -54.43
CA LEU A 232 -60.21 20.42 -54.72
C LEU A 232 -60.74 20.68 -56.14
N GLN A 233 -60.37 19.87 -57.13
CA GLN A 233 -60.96 19.93 -58.48
C GLN A 233 -62.45 19.56 -58.46
N ARG A 234 -62.82 18.44 -57.81
CA ARG A 234 -64.23 18.02 -57.67
C ARG A 234 -65.07 19.08 -56.94
N LEU A 235 -64.54 19.68 -55.87
CA LEU A 235 -65.21 20.75 -55.12
C LEU A 235 -65.37 22.03 -55.96
N LYS A 236 -64.35 22.40 -56.74
CA LYS A 236 -64.41 23.53 -57.68
C LYS A 236 -65.48 23.30 -58.76
N ASP A 237 -65.53 22.11 -59.35
CA ASP A 237 -66.50 21.79 -60.41
C ASP A 237 -67.93 21.75 -59.86
N MET A 238 -68.14 21.21 -58.65
CA MET A 238 -69.42 21.28 -57.93
C MET A 238 -69.84 22.74 -57.63
N PHE A 239 -68.91 23.60 -57.22
CA PHE A 239 -69.18 25.02 -56.96
C PHE A 239 -69.54 25.78 -58.24
N LEU A 240 -68.83 25.54 -59.35
CA LEU A 240 -69.14 26.11 -60.67
C LEU A 240 -70.50 25.63 -61.19
N TRP A 241 -70.83 24.34 -60.97
CA TRP A 241 -72.15 23.80 -61.28
C TRP A 241 -73.25 24.46 -60.44
N GLU A 242 -73.04 24.66 -59.13
CA GLU A 242 -74.02 25.35 -58.28
C GLU A 242 -74.21 26.80 -58.73
N GLN A 243 -73.14 27.54 -59.06
CA GLN A 243 -73.23 28.88 -59.62
C GLN A 243 -74.07 28.89 -60.91
N GLY A 244 -73.79 27.98 -61.86
CA GLY A 244 -74.58 27.84 -63.08
C GLY A 244 -76.06 27.53 -62.82
N MET A 245 -76.36 26.65 -61.86
CA MET A 245 -77.74 26.36 -61.46
C MET A 245 -78.43 27.56 -60.77
N GLN A 246 -77.70 28.38 -60.01
CA GLN A 246 -78.22 29.62 -59.43
C GLN A 246 -78.46 30.68 -60.51
N GLU A 247 -77.62 30.76 -61.54
CA GLU A 247 -77.81 31.67 -62.68
C GLU A 247 -78.99 31.25 -63.55
N GLN A 248 -79.13 29.96 -63.87
CA GLN A 248 -80.31 29.44 -64.56
C GLN A 248 -81.61 29.76 -63.80
N LYS A 249 -81.65 29.53 -62.48
CA LYS A 249 -82.81 29.91 -61.64
C LYS A 249 -83.10 31.41 -61.67
N LYS A 250 -82.07 32.27 -61.71
CA LYS A 250 -82.24 33.74 -61.85
C LYS A 250 -82.76 34.12 -63.24
N GLU A 251 -82.37 33.40 -64.30
CA GLU A 251 -82.93 33.58 -65.64
C GLU A 251 -84.38 33.10 -65.73
N GLU A 252 -84.70 31.91 -65.20
CA GLU A 252 -86.08 31.41 -65.13
C GLU A 252 -86.98 32.37 -64.36
N GLN A 253 -86.52 32.91 -63.22
CA GLN A 253 -87.25 33.95 -62.49
C GLN A 253 -87.48 35.20 -63.35
N LYS A 254 -86.47 35.71 -64.08
CA LYS A 254 -86.65 36.84 -65.01
C LYS A 254 -87.65 36.52 -66.12
N ARG A 255 -87.58 35.33 -66.72
CA ARG A 255 -88.50 34.86 -67.77
C ARG A 255 -89.93 34.76 -67.24
N ASN A 256 -90.12 34.18 -66.05
CA ASN A 256 -91.42 34.04 -65.39
C ASN A 256 -92.03 35.39 -64.97
N ILE A 257 -91.21 36.35 -64.53
CA ILE A 257 -91.66 37.73 -64.27
C ILE A 257 -92.08 38.41 -65.59
N MET A 258 -91.32 38.20 -66.67
CA MET A 258 -91.64 38.74 -67.99
C MET A 258 -92.95 38.14 -68.56
N THR A 259 -93.15 36.82 -68.49
CA THR A 259 -94.41 36.19 -68.96
C THR A 259 -95.60 36.62 -68.12
N ALA A 260 -95.49 36.63 -66.79
CA ALA A 260 -96.55 37.11 -65.91
C ALA A 260 -96.89 38.59 -66.15
N HIS A 261 -95.90 39.43 -66.50
CA HIS A 261 -96.15 40.81 -66.90
C HIS A 261 -96.88 40.91 -68.24
N MET A 262 -96.50 40.11 -69.24
CA MET A 262 -97.17 40.06 -70.55
C MET A 262 -98.61 39.52 -70.43
N GLU A 263 -98.84 38.51 -69.60
CA GLU A 263 -100.17 38.00 -69.24
C GLU A 263 -101.01 39.05 -68.53
N HIS A 264 -100.43 39.83 -67.60
CA HIS A 264 -101.13 40.94 -66.96
C HIS A 264 -101.50 42.04 -67.97
N LEU A 265 -100.63 42.35 -68.95
CA LEU A 265 -100.93 43.30 -70.02
C LEU A 265 -102.07 42.79 -70.92
N SER A 266 -102.02 41.54 -71.37
CA SER A 266 -103.10 40.97 -72.20
C SER A 266 -104.43 40.89 -71.44
N ASN A 267 -104.41 40.48 -70.18
CA ASN A 267 -105.61 40.48 -69.32
C ASN A 267 -106.19 41.88 -69.12
N ARG A 268 -105.35 42.91 -68.90
CA ARG A 268 -105.78 44.32 -68.82
C ARG A 268 -106.44 44.77 -70.13
N ASP A 269 -105.87 44.41 -71.27
CA ASP A 269 -106.37 44.86 -72.57
C ASP A 269 -107.63 44.07 -73.01
N ILE A 270 -107.79 42.81 -72.57
CA ILE A 270 -109.05 42.05 -72.63
C ILE A 270 -110.14 42.71 -71.74
N ILE A 271 -109.80 43.09 -70.50
CA ILE A 271 -110.73 43.80 -69.59
C ILE A 271 -111.18 45.11 -70.24
N ARG A 272 -110.26 45.90 -70.80
CA ARG A 272 -110.59 47.14 -71.52
C ARG A 272 -111.51 46.90 -72.72
N ALA A 273 -111.33 45.81 -73.47
CA ALA A 273 -112.22 45.46 -74.58
C ALA A 273 -113.64 45.10 -74.09
N ILE A 274 -113.75 44.37 -72.97
CA ILE A 274 -115.04 44.04 -72.33
C ILE A 274 -115.70 45.31 -71.77
N GLU A 275 -114.93 46.26 -71.22
CA GLU A 275 -115.42 47.56 -70.75
C GLU A 275 -115.91 48.44 -71.91
N ALA A 276 -115.19 48.47 -73.04
CA ALA A 276 -115.63 49.16 -74.25
C ALA A 276 -116.95 48.57 -74.78
N GLN A 277 -117.06 47.24 -74.91
CA GLN A 277 -118.31 46.58 -75.32
C GLN A 277 -119.47 46.86 -74.35
N LYS A 278 -119.21 46.93 -73.03
CA LYS A 278 -120.23 47.35 -72.05
C LYS A 278 -120.66 48.80 -72.27
N GLN A 279 -119.72 49.70 -72.56
CA GLN A 279 -120.03 51.11 -72.86
C GLN A 279 -120.86 51.24 -74.15
N GLU A 280 -120.51 50.52 -75.22
CA GLU A 280 -121.30 50.47 -76.47
C GLU A 280 -122.73 49.96 -76.20
N MET A 281 -122.88 48.84 -75.50
CA MET A 281 -124.19 48.28 -75.11
C MET A 281 -124.98 49.23 -74.18
N GLU A 282 -124.31 50.03 -73.34
CA GLU A 282 -124.95 51.09 -72.56
C GLU A 282 -125.30 52.33 -73.40
N GLU A 283 -124.60 52.60 -74.50
CA GLU A 283 -124.92 53.68 -75.44
C GLU A 283 -126.08 53.32 -76.37
N GLU A 284 -126.17 52.07 -76.83
CA GLU A 284 -127.38 51.55 -77.46
C GLU A 284 -128.59 51.63 -76.53
N ARG A 285 -128.43 51.22 -75.26
CA ARG A 285 -129.47 51.38 -74.23
C ARG A 285 -129.83 52.85 -73.99
N ARG A 286 -128.84 53.75 -73.85
CA ARG A 286 -129.08 55.21 -73.74
C ARG A 286 -129.81 55.75 -74.97
N GLY A 287 -129.49 55.28 -76.18
CA GLY A 287 -130.15 55.63 -77.43
C GLY A 287 -131.60 55.14 -77.48
N LEU A 288 -131.87 53.89 -77.08
CA LEU A 288 -133.23 53.35 -76.95
C LEU A 288 -134.05 54.14 -75.91
N PHE A 289 -133.48 54.47 -74.75
CA PHE A 289 -134.13 55.32 -73.75
C PHE A 289 -134.31 56.77 -74.21
N ALA A 290 -133.39 57.33 -75.01
CA ALA A 290 -133.53 58.66 -75.60
C ALA A 290 -134.67 58.68 -76.64
N ASN A 291 -134.73 57.70 -77.53
CA ASN A 291 -135.81 57.54 -78.51
C ASN A 291 -137.16 57.30 -77.83
N ALA A 292 -137.20 56.49 -76.75
CA ALA A 292 -138.40 56.32 -75.93
C ALA A 292 -138.81 57.62 -75.23
N LYS A 293 -137.85 58.38 -74.67
CA LYS A 293 -138.11 59.71 -74.09
C LYS A 293 -138.61 60.71 -75.14
N GLN A 294 -138.07 60.74 -76.35
CA GLN A 294 -138.56 61.61 -77.43
C GLN A 294 -140.01 61.25 -77.83
N LYS A 295 -140.32 59.95 -77.98
CA LYS A 295 -141.70 59.48 -78.21
C LYS A 295 -142.63 59.87 -77.05
N MET A 296 -142.19 59.69 -75.80
CA MET A 296 -142.93 60.13 -74.61
C MET A 296 -143.08 61.65 -74.50
N VAL A 297 -142.14 62.45 -74.99
CA VAL A 297 -142.23 63.92 -75.00
C VAL A 297 -143.21 64.42 -76.06
N LYS A 298 -143.28 63.77 -77.23
CA LYS A 298 -144.35 64.02 -78.21
C LYS A 298 -145.71 63.69 -77.61
N LEU A 299 -145.89 62.45 -77.16
CA LEU A 299 -147.12 61.99 -76.50
C LEU A 299 -147.48 62.78 -75.23
N ARG A 300 -146.52 63.43 -74.56
CA ARG A 300 -146.80 64.37 -73.46
C ARG A 300 -147.28 65.73 -73.97
N LYS A 301 -146.72 66.30 -75.04
CA LYS A 301 -147.26 67.54 -75.62
C LYS A 301 -148.68 67.35 -76.13
N ASP A 302 -148.88 66.31 -76.94
CA ASP A 302 -150.18 65.95 -77.51
C ASP A 302 -151.23 65.80 -76.38
N LYS A 303 -150.84 65.11 -75.29
CA LYS A 303 -151.69 64.90 -74.12
C LYS A 303 -151.73 66.07 -73.12
N GLU A 304 -150.79 67.01 -73.14
CA GLU A 304 -150.85 68.24 -72.34
C GLU A 304 -151.86 69.23 -72.95
N GLU A 305 -152.00 69.27 -74.28
CA GLU A 305 -153.05 70.04 -74.96
C GLU A 305 -154.47 69.48 -74.73
N GLU A 306 -154.59 68.15 -74.55
CA GLU A 306 -155.81 67.49 -74.07
C GLU A 306 -156.04 67.75 -72.58
N LEU A 307 -155.06 67.45 -71.72
CA LEU A 307 -155.16 67.59 -70.26
C LEU A 307 -155.36 69.05 -69.82
N PHE A 308 -154.91 70.05 -70.55
CA PHE A 308 -155.21 71.46 -70.22
C PHE A 308 -156.73 71.74 -70.24
N ARG A 309 -157.50 70.97 -71.04
CA ARG A 309 -158.97 71.04 -71.10
C ARG A 309 -159.61 70.22 -69.97
N GLU A 310 -159.05 69.07 -69.64
CA GLU A 310 -159.60 68.16 -68.61
C GLU A 310 -159.23 68.57 -67.16
N VAL A 311 -158.07 69.21 -66.94
CA VAL A 311 -157.60 69.63 -65.61
C VAL A 311 -158.46 70.76 -65.03
N GLN A 312 -159.15 71.55 -65.85
CA GLN A 312 -160.23 72.45 -65.40
C GLN A 312 -161.36 71.67 -64.71
N MET A 313 -161.69 70.47 -65.17
CA MET A 313 -162.84 69.68 -64.73
C MET A 313 -162.52 68.63 -63.66
N HIS A 314 -161.25 68.26 -63.50
CA HIS A 314 -160.85 67.17 -62.58
C HIS A 314 -160.27 67.65 -61.23
N ARG A 315 -159.81 68.91 -61.13
CA ARG A 315 -159.07 69.41 -59.96
C ARG A 315 -159.88 69.46 -58.66
N GLU A 316 -161.20 69.35 -58.73
CA GLU A 316 -162.10 69.32 -57.57
C GLU A 316 -162.23 67.93 -56.91
N ARG A 317 -161.92 66.82 -57.61
CA ARG A 317 -162.60 65.54 -57.31
C ARG A 317 -161.77 64.45 -56.62
N ILE A 318 -160.44 64.47 -56.68
CA ILE A 318 -159.58 63.44 -56.04
C ILE A 318 -158.56 64.08 -55.08
N MET A 319 -159.09 64.93 -54.19
CA MET A 319 -158.42 65.26 -52.93
C MET A 319 -158.89 64.26 -51.88
N ASN A 320 -157.94 63.57 -51.22
CA ASN A 320 -158.12 62.39 -50.33
C ASN A 320 -158.32 61.06 -51.11
N LYS A 321 -157.36 60.11 -51.02
CA LYS A 321 -157.18 59.03 -50.01
C LYS A 321 -158.32 57.98 -50.07
N LEU A 322 -158.14 56.68 -49.85
CA LEU A 322 -157.05 55.90 -49.21
C LEU A 322 -156.51 54.82 -50.19
N ALA A 323 -155.28 54.28 -50.14
CA ALA A 323 -154.36 53.93 -49.03
C ALA A 323 -154.66 52.59 -48.32
N ALA A 324 -154.04 51.51 -48.80
CA ALA A 324 -153.79 50.20 -48.16
C ALA A 324 -152.61 49.54 -48.95
N GLN A 325 -151.44 49.18 -48.38
CA GLN A 325 -151.12 47.99 -47.56
C GLN A 325 -151.09 46.67 -48.37
N GLN A 326 -150.23 45.65 -48.15
CA GLN A 326 -149.01 45.37 -47.34
C GLN A 326 -148.33 44.14 -48.02
N GLN A 327 -147.00 44.01 -48.21
CA GLN A 327 -145.91 43.62 -47.28
C GLN A 327 -145.91 42.13 -46.82
N GLU A 328 -144.88 41.33 -47.18
CA GLU A 328 -144.59 39.97 -46.61
C GLU A 328 -143.11 39.50 -46.84
N GLN A 329 -142.67 38.36 -46.24
CA GLN A 329 -141.26 37.94 -45.95
C GLN A 329 -141.08 36.40 -45.81
N THR A 330 -139.91 35.71 -45.81
CA THR A 330 -138.49 35.99 -46.21
C THR A 330 -137.88 34.78 -47.01
N ASP A 331 -136.90 33.90 -46.68
CA ASP A 331 -135.80 33.74 -45.68
C ASP A 331 -134.81 32.57 -46.07
N ASN A 332 -133.61 32.40 -45.46
CA ASN A 332 -132.75 31.16 -45.39
C ASN A 332 -131.27 31.35 -44.90
N GLU A 333 -130.88 30.87 -43.70
CA GLU A 333 -129.45 30.65 -43.28
C GLU A 333 -129.25 29.57 -42.16
N GLU A 334 -129.07 28.27 -42.47
CA GLU A 334 -128.73 27.25 -41.43
C GLU A 334 -127.66 26.18 -41.78
N LEU A 335 -127.26 26.02 -43.04
CA LEU A 335 -126.47 24.85 -43.48
C LEU A 335 -124.96 24.89 -43.18
N ILE A 336 -124.39 26.03 -42.76
CA ILE A 336 -122.93 26.24 -42.74
C ILE A 336 -122.26 25.74 -41.45
N ALA A 337 -122.94 25.84 -40.30
CA ALA A 337 -122.30 25.72 -38.98
C ALA A 337 -121.66 24.35 -38.67
N LYS A 338 -122.24 23.24 -39.18
CA LYS A 338 -121.78 21.88 -38.84
C LYS A 338 -120.47 21.45 -39.53
N ALA A 339 -120.09 22.08 -40.64
CA ALA A 339 -118.89 21.71 -41.39
C ALA A 339 -117.59 22.21 -40.72
N ILE A 340 -117.66 23.32 -39.98
CA ILE A 340 -116.49 23.99 -39.38
C ILE A 340 -115.97 23.18 -38.18
N ALA A 341 -116.86 22.81 -37.25
CA ALA A 341 -116.48 22.11 -36.01
C ALA A 341 -115.72 20.78 -36.23
N GLN A 342 -116.02 20.04 -37.31
CA GLN A 342 -115.34 18.77 -37.61
C GLN A 342 -113.92 18.97 -38.20
N ARG A 343 -113.65 20.12 -38.81
CA ARG A 343 -112.31 20.51 -39.29
C ARG A 343 -111.41 20.91 -38.11
N ASP A 344 -111.93 21.73 -37.21
CA ASP A 344 -111.13 22.30 -36.11
C ASP A 344 -110.68 21.23 -35.12
N ALA A 345 -111.54 20.26 -34.80
CA ALA A 345 -111.21 19.12 -33.95
C ALA A 345 -110.01 18.29 -34.47
N ARG A 346 -109.89 18.13 -35.80
CA ARG A 346 -108.76 17.43 -36.43
C ARG A 346 -107.47 18.25 -36.40
N GLN A 347 -107.57 19.58 -36.53
CA GLN A 347 -106.40 20.46 -36.43
C GLN A 347 -105.84 20.51 -35.01
N ALA A 348 -106.71 20.53 -33.99
CA ALA A 348 -106.30 20.51 -32.58
C ALA A 348 -105.51 19.23 -32.20
N GLN A 349 -105.89 18.07 -32.72
CA GLN A 349 -105.14 16.81 -32.51
C GLN A 349 -103.75 16.86 -33.18
N GLN A 350 -103.67 17.33 -34.43
CA GLN A 350 -102.39 17.46 -35.14
C GLN A 350 -101.45 18.54 -34.58
N GLN A 351 -101.95 19.50 -33.80
CA GLN A 351 -101.12 20.44 -33.06
C GLN A 351 -100.49 19.77 -31.84
N LYS A 352 -101.30 19.11 -30.99
CA LYS A 352 -100.80 18.38 -29.81
C LYS A 352 -99.70 17.38 -30.17
N GLU A 353 -99.92 16.52 -31.16
CA GLU A 353 -98.89 15.58 -31.63
C GLU A 353 -97.57 16.23 -32.07
N LYS A 354 -97.60 17.47 -32.58
CA LYS A 354 -96.37 18.20 -32.97
C LYS A 354 -95.69 18.81 -31.76
N ASP A 355 -96.46 19.29 -30.80
CA ASP A 355 -95.94 19.90 -29.58
C ASP A 355 -95.40 18.84 -28.60
N ASP A 356 -96.03 17.67 -28.50
CA ASP A 356 -95.50 16.50 -27.79
C ASP A 356 -94.15 16.05 -28.38
N LYS A 357 -94.04 16.00 -29.73
CA LYS A 357 -92.78 15.68 -30.43
C LYS A 357 -91.71 16.76 -30.26
N ARG A 358 -92.11 18.04 -30.14
CA ARG A 358 -91.20 19.16 -29.83
C ARG A 358 -90.68 19.07 -28.39
N MET A 359 -91.54 18.77 -27.41
CA MET A 359 -91.15 18.58 -26.02
C MET A 359 -90.15 17.43 -25.88
N ALA A 360 -90.46 16.25 -26.42
CA ALA A 360 -89.54 15.11 -26.38
C ALA A 360 -88.18 15.39 -27.06
N MET A 361 -88.15 16.23 -28.11
CA MET A 361 -86.90 16.69 -28.74
C MET A 361 -86.12 17.67 -27.85
N LEU A 362 -86.81 18.61 -27.19
CA LEU A 362 -86.20 19.56 -26.25
C LEU A 362 -85.65 18.86 -25.00
N ASP A 363 -86.38 17.90 -24.45
CA ASP A 363 -85.97 17.10 -23.29
C ASP A 363 -84.73 16.25 -23.63
N SER A 364 -84.70 15.62 -24.80
CA SER A 364 -83.52 14.90 -25.30
C SER A 364 -82.29 15.81 -25.46
N ILE A 365 -82.47 17.03 -25.98
CA ILE A 365 -81.41 18.04 -26.08
C ILE A 365 -80.96 18.51 -24.68
N ALA A 366 -81.86 18.63 -23.72
CA ALA A 366 -81.54 18.97 -22.34
C ALA A 366 -80.71 17.87 -21.67
N SER A 367 -81.17 16.61 -21.70
CA SER A 367 -80.43 15.47 -21.13
C SER A 367 -79.06 15.29 -21.77
N HIS A 368 -78.90 15.50 -23.08
CA HIS A 368 -77.59 15.49 -23.74
C HIS A 368 -76.67 16.61 -23.23
N ARG A 369 -77.19 17.83 -23.03
CA ARG A 369 -76.41 18.95 -22.48
C ARG A 369 -76.00 18.71 -21.03
N GLU A 370 -76.87 18.11 -20.23
CA GLU A 370 -76.57 17.73 -18.84
C GLU A 370 -75.53 16.61 -18.77
N ALA A 371 -75.65 15.59 -19.61
CA ALA A 371 -74.65 14.51 -19.71
C ALA A 371 -73.27 15.04 -20.14
N MET A 372 -73.20 15.87 -21.19
CA MET A 372 -71.95 16.52 -21.62
C MET A 372 -71.33 17.38 -20.51
N LYS A 373 -72.14 18.10 -19.73
CA LYS A 373 -71.67 18.89 -18.59
C LYS A 373 -71.11 18.00 -17.47
N GLN A 374 -71.79 16.89 -17.15
CA GLN A 374 -71.32 15.93 -16.14
C GLN A 374 -70.03 15.22 -16.58
N GLU A 375 -69.91 14.84 -17.86
CA GLU A 375 -68.70 14.25 -18.42
C GLU A 375 -67.52 15.24 -18.39
N GLN A 376 -67.76 16.51 -18.72
CA GLN A 376 -66.74 17.56 -18.59
C GLN A 376 -66.34 17.78 -17.12
N GLU A 377 -67.29 17.83 -16.19
CA GLU A 377 -67.00 18.00 -14.76
C GLU A 377 -66.22 16.80 -14.19
N GLN A 378 -66.50 15.58 -14.65
CA GLN A 378 -65.71 14.39 -14.32
C GLN A 378 -64.28 14.49 -14.87
N LYS A 379 -64.09 14.90 -16.13
CA LYS A 379 -62.76 15.12 -16.71
C LYS A 379 -61.98 16.22 -15.97
N GLU A 380 -62.63 17.30 -15.57
CA GLU A 380 -62.02 18.38 -14.80
C GLU A 380 -61.60 17.91 -13.40
N ARG A 381 -62.41 17.10 -12.73
CA ARG A 381 -62.05 16.44 -11.45
C ARG A 381 -60.87 15.48 -11.62
N GLU A 382 -60.90 14.60 -12.61
CA GLU A 382 -59.77 13.70 -12.94
C GLU A 382 -58.48 14.48 -13.25
N HIS A 383 -58.57 15.58 -13.99
CA HIS A 383 -57.41 16.44 -14.27
C HIS A 383 -56.91 17.13 -12.99
N HIS A 384 -57.78 17.50 -12.06
CA HIS A 384 -57.41 18.07 -10.78
C HIS A 384 -56.71 17.04 -9.88
N GLU A 385 -57.24 15.82 -9.77
CA GLU A 385 -56.62 14.71 -9.03
C GLU A 385 -55.24 14.36 -9.59
N LYS A 386 -55.13 14.16 -10.92
CA LYS A 386 -53.84 13.92 -11.59
C LYS A 386 -52.86 15.08 -11.41
N ALA A 387 -53.33 16.33 -11.32
CA ALA A 387 -52.49 17.49 -11.03
C ALA A 387 -52.00 17.53 -9.56
N LEU A 388 -52.84 17.10 -8.61
CA LEU A 388 -52.45 16.94 -7.20
C LEU A 388 -51.43 15.81 -7.05
N ASP A 389 -51.63 14.65 -7.67
CA ASP A 389 -50.69 13.52 -7.63
C ASP A 389 -49.32 13.91 -8.21
N MET A 390 -49.29 14.59 -9.36
CA MET A 390 -48.05 15.15 -9.94
C MET A 390 -47.37 16.17 -9.02
N LEU A 391 -48.13 16.91 -8.21
CA LEU A 391 -47.61 17.88 -7.24
C LEU A 391 -47.03 17.17 -6.00
N TYR A 392 -47.68 16.12 -5.50
CA TYR A 392 -47.16 15.29 -4.41
C TYR A 392 -45.89 14.54 -4.84
N ALA A 393 -45.89 13.90 -6.01
CA ALA A 393 -44.71 13.22 -6.55
C ALA A 393 -43.50 14.15 -6.70
N LYS A 394 -43.71 15.42 -7.09
CA LYS A 394 -42.66 16.44 -7.12
C LYS A 394 -42.15 16.78 -5.72
N LYS A 395 -43.05 17.02 -4.74
CA LYS A 395 -42.65 17.29 -3.34
C LYS A 395 -41.86 16.14 -2.72
N GLU A 396 -42.21 14.89 -3.02
CA GLU A 396 -41.46 13.72 -2.56
C GLU A 396 -40.10 13.60 -3.24
N ALA A 397 -40.02 13.83 -4.55
CA ALA A 397 -38.75 13.86 -5.28
C ALA A 397 -37.81 14.97 -4.77
N ASP A 398 -38.33 16.18 -4.52
CA ASP A 398 -37.58 17.31 -3.95
C ASP A 398 -37.09 16.98 -2.53
N ARG A 399 -37.95 16.37 -1.70
CA ARG A 399 -37.57 15.89 -0.35
C ARG A 399 -36.46 14.85 -0.41
N ILE A 400 -36.60 13.82 -1.25
CA ILE A 400 -35.59 12.77 -1.43
C ILE A 400 -34.27 13.36 -1.96
N PHE A 401 -34.34 14.35 -2.85
CA PHE A 401 -33.16 15.09 -3.33
C PHE A 401 -32.48 15.84 -2.18
N ILE A 402 -33.22 16.59 -1.36
CA ILE A 402 -32.70 17.31 -0.20
C ILE A 402 -32.06 16.35 0.82
N GLU A 403 -32.74 15.26 1.19
CA GLU A 403 -32.21 14.22 2.08
C GLU A 403 -30.91 13.59 1.50
N LYS A 404 -30.87 13.32 0.19
CA LYS A 404 -29.69 12.80 -0.51
C LYS A 404 -28.53 13.79 -0.54
N GLN A 405 -28.79 15.10 -0.67
CA GLN A 405 -27.74 16.13 -0.58
C GLN A 405 -27.21 16.26 0.86
N HIS A 406 -28.08 16.19 1.88
CA HIS A 406 -27.66 16.17 3.28
C HIS A 406 -26.79 14.95 3.61
N LEU A 407 -27.20 13.75 3.17
CA LEU A 407 -26.41 12.52 3.32
C LEU A 407 -25.04 12.62 2.60
N LYS A 408 -25.00 13.20 1.40
CA LYS A 408 -23.73 13.46 0.69
C LYS A 408 -22.85 14.44 1.47
N ALA A 409 -23.42 15.52 2.01
CA ALA A 409 -22.70 16.51 2.81
C ALA A 409 -22.24 15.98 4.18
N GLN A 410 -22.95 15.01 4.76
CA GLN A 410 -22.52 14.27 5.95
C GLN A 410 -21.33 13.37 5.63
N LYS A 411 -21.41 12.54 4.58
CA LYS A 411 -20.29 11.68 4.15
C LYS A 411 -19.02 12.49 3.86
N MET A 412 -19.11 13.60 3.13
CA MET A 412 -17.95 14.46 2.88
C MET A 412 -17.33 15.08 4.16
N LYS A 413 -18.12 15.25 5.23
CA LYS A 413 -17.61 15.65 6.56
C LYS A 413 -16.99 14.50 7.34
N GLU A 414 -17.52 13.28 7.17
CA GLU A 414 -16.99 12.05 7.77
C GLU A 414 -15.67 11.64 7.10
N ASP A 415 -15.61 11.64 5.78
CA ASP A 415 -14.39 11.44 4.97
C ASP A 415 -13.33 12.51 5.31
N GLY A 416 -13.74 13.76 5.52
CA GLY A 416 -12.86 14.82 5.98
C GLY A 416 -12.30 14.61 7.39
N ARG A 417 -13.12 14.06 8.31
CA ARG A 417 -12.68 13.70 9.67
C ARG A 417 -11.74 12.51 9.67
N THR A 418 -12.06 11.42 8.97
CA THR A 418 -11.17 10.25 8.91
C THR A 418 -9.83 10.58 8.28
N LEU A 419 -9.81 11.45 7.25
CA LEU A 419 -8.57 11.98 6.69
C LEU A 419 -7.78 12.84 7.70
N GLN A 420 -8.45 13.69 8.47
CA GLN A 420 -7.83 14.46 9.56
C GLN A 420 -7.24 13.53 10.64
N ASP A 421 -7.97 12.50 11.05
CA ASP A 421 -7.51 11.51 12.05
C ASP A 421 -6.31 10.71 11.55
N VAL A 422 -6.28 10.34 10.27
CA VAL A 422 -5.11 9.71 9.61
C VAL A 422 -3.90 10.66 9.62
N TYR A 423 -4.08 11.95 9.34
CA TYR A 423 -2.98 12.92 9.44
C TYR A 423 -2.49 13.10 10.89
N ILE A 424 -3.41 13.16 11.87
CA ILE A 424 -3.05 13.22 13.30
C ILE A 424 -2.25 11.98 13.71
N HIS A 425 -2.67 10.79 13.27
CA HIS A 425 -1.96 9.53 13.53
C HIS A 425 -0.57 9.50 12.90
N GLN A 426 -0.43 9.92 11.63
CA GLN A 426 0.88 10.03 10.97
C GLN A 426 1.81 11.05 11.64
N MET A 427 1.27 12.17 12.15
CA MET A 427 2.06 13.13 12.94
C MET A 427 2.49 12.55 14.29
N ALA A 428 1.61 11.80 14.96
CA ALA A 428 1.93 11.12 16.22
C ALA A 428 3.01 10.04 16.01
N GLU A 429 2.90 9.21 14.97
CA GLU A 429 3.95 8.25 14.60
C GLU A 429 5.30 8.92 14.36
N LYS A 430 5.33 10.00 13.55
CA LYS A 430 6.58 10.70 13.23
C LYS A 430 7.24 11.26 14.49
N ARG A 431 6.47 11.88 15.38
CA ARG A 431 6.95 12.35 16.69
C ARG A 431 7.44 11.22 17.59
N ALA A 432 6.76 10.07 17.62
CA ALA A 432 7.20 8.91 18.38
C ALA A 432 8.52 8.32 17.83
N LYS A 433 8.66 8.22 16.50
CA LYS A 433 9.88 7.78 15.81
C LYS A 433 11.05 8.74 16.07
N GLU A 434 10.80 10.06 16.00
CA GLU A 434 11.79 11.10 16.33
C GLU A 434 12.23 11.04 17.81
N GLN A 435 11.29 10.91 18.75
CA GLN A 435 11.60 10.73 20.18
C GLN A 435 12.40 9.45 20.44
N HIS A 436 12.10 8.36 19.73
CA HIS A 436 12.85 7.11 19.84
C HIS A 436 14.30 7.27 19.34
N ILE A 437 14.49 7.89 18.17
CA ILE A 437 15.84 8.19 17.63
C ILE A 437 16.62 9.07 18.60
N ARG A 438 15.99 10.13 19.14
CA ARG A 438 16.63 11.04 20.10
C ARG A 438 17.03 10.33 21.40
N LYS A 439 16.21 9.41 21.90
CA LYS A 439 16.57 8.54 23.04
C LYS A 439 17.75 7.64 22.69
N GLN A 440 17.73 6.96 21.55
CA GLN A 440 18.84 6.12 21.11
C GLN A 440 20.16 6.89 20.93
N GLN A 441 20.10 8.16 20.51
CA GLN A 441 21.27 9.06 20.48
C GLN A 441 21.78 9.35 21.90
N GLN A 442 20.89 9.70 22.83
CA GLN A 442 21.27 9.93 24.25
C GLN A 442 21.80 8.66 24.93
N ASP A 443 21.21 7.50 24.64
CA ASP A 443 21.64 6.18 25.12
C ASP A 443 22.97 5.71 24.50
N PHE A 444 23.40 6.32 23.38
CA PHE A 444 24.69 6.11 22.75
C PHE A 444 25.74 7.10 23.28
N GLU A 445 25.40 8.38 23.38
CA GLU A 445 26.23 9.44 23.95
C GLU A 445 26.63 9.13 25.40
N THR A 446 25.69 8.65 26.22
CA THR A 446 25.97 8.23 27.60
C THR A 446 26.93 7.05 27.67
N LYS A 447 26.68 5.97 26.92
CA LYS A 447 27.59 4.80 26.87
C LYS A 447 28.97 5.15 26.34
N ASN A 448 29.06 6.06 25.36
CA ASN A 448 30.33 6.55 24.84
C ASN A 448 31.08 7.38 25.90
N ALA A 449 30.38 8.24 26.64
CA ALA A 449 30.96 8.99 27.76
C ALA A 449 31.40 8.07 28.92
N GLU A 450 30.64 7.02 29.22
CA GLU A 450 31.03 5.98 30.19
C GLU A 450 32.29 5.23 29.75
N LEU A 451 32.37 4.83 28.47
CA LEU A 451 33.54 4.16 27.90
C LEU A 451 34.78 5.06 27.98
N ILE A 452 34.70 6.31 27.52
CA ILE A 452 35.78 7.30 27.61
C ILE A 452 36.20 7.51 29.08
N ALA A 453 35.25 7.54 30.01
CA ALA A 453 35.54 7.66 31.45
C ALA A 453 36.14 6.39 32.08
N VAL A 454 36.06 5.22 31.43
CA VAL A 454 36.78 4.00 31.82
C VAL A 454 38.17 3.98 31.19
N GLU A 455 38.30 4.34 29.91
CA GLU A 455 39.58 4.44 29.19
C GLU A 455 40.51 5.48 29.84
N GLU A 456 40.02 6.67 30.17
CA GLU A 456 40.78 7.70 30.90
C GLU A 456 41.24 7.17 32.28
N LYS A 457 40.40 6.42 33.01
CA LYS A 457 40.81 5.82 34.31
C LYS A 457 41.94 4.80 34.14
N GLN A 458 41.87 3.97 33.09
CA GLN A 458 42.94 3.00 32.78
C GLN A 458 44.24 3.72 32.36
N PHE A 459 44.13 4.74 31.50
CA PHE A 459 45.26 5.58 31.11
C PHE A 459 45.90 6.28 32.31
N GLN A 460 45.11 6.87 33.21
CA GLN A 460 45.58 7.52 34.43
C GLN A 460 46.26 6.55 35.40
N GLN A 461 45.79 5.30 35.52
CA GLN A 461 46.46 4.25 36.29
C GLN A 461 47.83 3.88 35.68
N TYR A 462 47.86 3.62 34.37
CA TYR A 462 49.10 3.30 33.65
C TYR A 462 50.12 4.46 33.70
N ALA A 463 49.66 5.70 33.48
CA ALA A 463 50.50 6.89 33.49
C ALA A 463 51.13 7.15 34.86
N LYS A 464 50.41 6.88 35.97
CA LYS A 464 50.96 6.92 37.33
C LYS A 464 52.10 5.92 37.48
N ASN A 465 51.87 4.63 37.16
CA ASN A 465 52.91 3.60 37.23
C ASN A 465 54.17 3.96 36.41
N VAL A 466 54.02 4.56 35.23
CA VAL A 466 55.13 5.03 34.38
C VAL A 466 55.83 6.27 34.95
N ILE A 467 55.10 7.19 35.60
CA ILE A 467 55.68 8.33 36.32
C ILE A 467 56.46 7.85 37.54
N ASP A 468 55.89 6.94 38.32
CA ASP A 468 56.44 6.51 39.61
C ASP A 468 57.73 5.70 39.40
N THR A 469 57.72 4.70 38.51
CA THR A 469 58.95 3.97 38.09
C THR A 469 60.02 4.90 37.47
N ALA A 470 59.61 5.97 36.79
CA ALA A 470 60.55 6.99 36.31
C ALA A 470 61.11 7.88 37.44
N THR A 471 60.37 8.13 38.52
CA THR A 471 60.90 8.80 39.73
C THR A 471 61.82 7.91 40.54
N GLU A 472 61.53 6.62 40.68
CA GLU A 472 62.42 5.62 41.29
C GLU A 472 63.76 5.55 40.53
N ALA A 473 63.70 5.54 39.20
CA ALA A 473 64.85 5.63 38.31
C ALA A 473 65.52 7.03 38.27
N LYS A 474 65.07 7.99 39.10
CA LYS A 474 65.57 9.38 39.21
C LYS A 474 65.62 10.15 37.88
N ARG A 475 64.72 9.84 36.95
CA ARG A 475 64.59 10.53 35.65
C ARG A 475 63.72 11.78 35.79
N ASN A 476 63.86 12.71 34.84
CA ASN A 476 63.00 13.89 34.80
C ASN A 476 61.56 13.50 34.37
N THR A 477 60.62 13.51 35.30
CA THR A 477 59.22 13.13 35.06
C THR A 477 58.31 14.30 34.68
N TYR A 478 58.83 15.52 34.54
CA TYR A 478 58.04 16.70 34.14
C TYR A 478 57.30 16.53 32.80
N PRO A 479 57.90 15.95 31.73
CA PRO A 479 57.17 15.73 30.47
C PRO A 479 56.01 14.73 30.64
N LEU A 480 56.22 13.65 31.39
CA LEU A 480 55.21 12.65 31.68
C LEU A 480 54.05 13.25 32.49
N ARG A 481 54.35 14.07 33.51
CA ARG A 481 53.37 14.82 34.30
C ARG A 481 52.66 15.94 33.52
N LYS A 482 53.17 16.36 32.36
CA LYS A 482 52.46 17.24 31.41
C LYS A 482 51.52 16.44 30.51
N ALA A 483 51.93 15.26 30.05
CA ALA A 483 51.15 14.38 29.18
C ALA A 483 50.00 13.66 29.92
N ALA A 484 50.21 13.26 31.18
CA ALA A 484 49.23 12.54 32.00
C ALA A 484 48.11 13.42 32.59
N ARG A 485 47.86 14.61 32.03
CA ARG A 485 46.81 15.52 32.51
C ARG A 485 45.46 15.13 31.93
N GLU A 486 44.45 15.06 32.79
CA GLU A 486 43.09 14.62 32.46
C GLU A 486 42.50 15.34 31.23
N GLY A 487 41.98 14.55 30.29
CA GLY A 487 41.25 14.99 29.11
C GLY A 487 42.07 14.98 27.81
N ILE A 488 41.45 14.48 26.74
CA ILE A 488 42.10 14.25 25.44
C ILE A 488 42.68 15.57 24.91
N GLY A 489 43.99 15.62 24.69
CA GLY A 489 44.72 16.80 24.23
C GLY A 489 45.55 17.54 25.30
N GLY A 490 45.41 17.19 26.59
CA GLY A 490 46.31 17.66 27.67
C GLY A 490 46.30 19.18 27.90
N GLY A 491 45.25 19.87 27.45
CA GLY A 491 45.12 21.32 27.51
C GLY A 491 44.93 21.88 28.93
N LEU A 492 44.86 23.21 29.03
CA LEU A 492 44.46 23.90 30.27
C LEU A 492 42.97 24.28 30.29
N GLY A 493 42.29 24.25 29.15
CA GLY A 493 40.90 24.71 29.03
C GLY A 493 39.87 23.88 29.81
N PRO A 494 38.61 24.35 29.87
CA PRO A 494 37.46 23.50 30.23
C PRO A 494 37.36 22.27 29.32
N ILE A 495 36.78 21.19 29.84
CA ILE A 495 36.59 19.92 29.12
C ILE A 495 35.27 19.97 28.36
N PHE A 496 35.29 19.68 27.06
CA PHE A 496 34.12 19.60 26.19
C PHE A 496 34.13 18.27 25.44
N GLY A 497 33.13 17.41 25.68
CA GLY A 497 32.99 16.12 24.98
C GLY A 497 34.17 15.16 25.19
N GLY A 498 34.79 15.16 26.38
CA GLY A 498 35.99 14.36 26.69
C GLY A 498 37.31 14.94 26.17
N VAL A 499 37.25 15.84 25.18
CA VAL A 499 38.39 16.63 24.73
C VAL A 499 38.64 17.78 25.69
N ARG A 500 39.91 18.06 26.00
CA ARG A 500 40.34 19.22 26.77
C ARG A 500 41.18 20.14 25.90
N PRO A 501 40.57 21.14 25.23
CA PRO A 501 41.28 22.01 24.33
C PRO A 501 42.47 22.70 25.00
N SER A 502 43.63 22.54 24.38
CA SER A 502 44.73 23.47 24.53
C SER A 502 44.34 24.75 23.78
N TYR A 503 43.84 25.76 24.50
CA TYR A 503 43.67 27.12 23.99
C TYR A 503 45.06 27.74 23.74
N LEU A 504 45.69 27.27 22.67
CA LEU A 504 47.05 27.61 22.25
C LEU A 504 47.01 28.91 21.45
N VAL A 505 47.02 30.03 22.17
CA VAL A 505 47.50 31.30 21.60
C VAL A 505 49.01 31.12 21.38
N GLN A 506 49.39 30.84 20.13
CA GLN A 506 50.77 30.75 19.68
C GLN A 506 51.16 32.02 18.95
N ASP A 507 52.30 32.61 19.32
CA ASP A 507 53.05 33.45 18.40
C ASP A 507 53.84 32.55 17.42
N ASN A 508 54.31 33.12 16.31
CA ASN A 508 55.00 32.43 15.20
C ASN A 508 56.26 31.64 15.58
N THR A 509 56.73 31.73 16.84
CA THR A 509 57.86 30.97 17.40
C THR A 509 57.44 29.68 18.12
N GLY A 510 56.14 29.41 18.26
CA GLY A 510 55.61 28.18 18.89
C GLY A 510 55.74 28.13 20.42
N VAL A 511 56.19 29.21 21.07
CA VAL A 511 56.32 29.28 22.53
C VAL A 511 54.94 29.50 23.18
N GLN A 512 54.67 28.77 24.27
CA GLN A 512 53.41 28.85 25.00
C GLN A 512 53.36 30.14 25.83
N MET A 513 52.44 31.05 25.51
CA MET A 513 52.27 32.32 26.23
C MET A 513 51.87 32.13 27.70
N PRO A 514 52.34 32.99 28.62
CA PRO A 514 51.87 33.00 30.01
C PRO A 514 50.36 33.23 30.10
N ASN A 515 49.69 32.52 31.02
CA ASN A 515 48.25 32.64 31.20
C ASN A 515 47.92 33.88 32.05
N TYR A 516 47.63 35.02 31.43
CA TYR A 516 47.35 36.31 32.08
C TYR A 516 45.99 36.40 32.81
N VAL A 517 45.51 35.28 33.37
CA VAL A 517 44.34 35.23 34.26
C VAL A 517 44.83 35.31 35.71
N GLY A 518 45.03 36.53 36.20
CA GLY A 518 45.09 36.82 37.63
C GLY A 518 43.73 37.30 38.12
N SER A 519 43.50 37.38 39.42
CA SER A 519 42.19 37.79 39.98
C SER A 519 41.68 39.11 39.39
N ARG A 520 42.58 40.08 39.21
CA ARG A 520 42.31 41.40 38.61
C ARG A 520 41.84 41.37 37.15
N SER A 521 42.07 40.29 36.40
CA SER A 521 41.51 40.09 35.06
C SER A 521 40.25 39.20 35.07
N GLN A 522 39.90 38.56 36.19
CA GLN A 522 38.57 37.97 36.41
C GLN A 522 37.54 39.04 36.75
N ASP A 523 37.85 40.02 37.61
CA ASP A 523 36.96 41.16 37.92
C ASP A 523 36.50 41.88 36.64
N VAL A 524 37.45 42.16 35.74
CA VAL A 524 37.19 42.80 34.43
C VAL A 524 36.40 41.89 33.48
N LYS A 525 36.46 40.57 33.65
CA LYS A 525 35.72 39.60 32.86
C LYS A 525 34.28 39.47 33.35
N GLU A 526 34.05 39.40 34.66
CA GLU A 526 32.70 39.43 35.27
C GLU A 526 31.95 40.74 34.97
N LEU A 527 32.66 41.88 34.90
CA LEU A 527 32.08 43.17 34.47
C LEU A 527 31.65 43.21 32.99
N ASN A 528 32.04 42.24 32.16
CA ASN A 528 31.75 42.21 30.71
C ASN A 528 30.99 40.95 30.26
N GLU A 529 31.01 39.84 31.00
CA GLU A 529 30.25 38.63 30.69
C GLU A 529 28.79 38.75 31.15
N THR A 530 27.92 39.07 30.19
CA THR A 530 26.48 39.33 30.40
C THR A 530 25.69 38.05 30.70
N CYS A 531 25.77 37.58 31.95
CA CYS A 531 24.99 36.43 32.43
C CYS A 531 23.46 36.65 32.41
N ASP A 532 22.99 37.90 32.36
CA ASP A 532 21.57 38.25 32.21
C ASP A 532 21.28 38.97 30.89
N ILE A 533 20.50 38.31 30.04
CA ILE A 533 20.02 38.80 28.74
C ILE A 533 19.02 39.97 28.91
N GLN A 534 18.34 40.08 30.05
CA GLN A 534 17.40 41.18 30.29
C GLN A 534 18.14 42.51 30.59
N HIS A 535 19.26 42.45 31.31
CA HIS A 535 20.13 43.62 31.50
C HIS A 535 20.75 44.13 30.20
N SER A 536 21.22 43.24 29.31
CA SER A 536 21.79 43.66 28.03
C SER A 536 20.73 44.25 27.08
N LYS A 537 19.51 43.69 27.04
CA LYS A 537 18.37 44.29 26.32
C LYS A 537 18.04 45.69 26.80
N LYS A 538 17.86 45.89 28.11
CA LYS A 538 17.59 47.22 28.70
C LYS A 538 18.67 48.24 28.36
N ARG A 539 19.95 47.84 28.43
CA ARG A 539 21.09 48.71 28.08
C ARG A 539 21.12 49.10 26.60
N LEU A 540 20.54 48.26 25.72
CA LEU A 540 20.37 48.52 24.29
C LEU A 540 19.04 49.24 23.94
N GLY A 541 18.26 49.66 24.94
CA GLY A 541 17.00 50.38 24.74
C GLY A 541 15.79 49.50 24.40
N PHE A 542 15.93 48.17 24.48
CA PHE A 542 14.82 47.23 24.33
C PHE A 542 14.22 46.89 25.69
N THR A 543 12.89 46.99 25.78
CA THR A 543 12.04 46.57 26.90
C THR A 543 11.58 45.12 26.73
#